data_AF-A0A0F9I6E1-F1
#
_entry.id   AF-A0A0F9I6E1-F1
#
_cell.length_a   1.000
_cell.length_b   1.000
_cell.length_c   1.000
_cell.angle_alpha   90.00
_cell.angle_beta   90.00
_cell.angle_gamma   90.00
#
_symmetry.space_group_name_H-M   'P 1'
#
loop_
_entity.id
_entity.type
_entity.pdbx_description
1 polymer ?
#
loop_
_entity_poly.entity_id
_entity_poly.type
_entity_poly.pdbx_seq_one_letter_code
_entity_poly.pdbx_strand_id
1 'polypeptide(L)'
;MVTKQCSKCKKVYPNTPENFPYKRGQCRSCRRACQRKYHKEHREQLAANQRRYCAKHREQIAAREKKYREEHREQRAAQQKPYQKEYRRKLRLEVLNHYAPDGLRCACCGEDHVEFLCIDHVNGGGGQHRKSMRTIRGSNVYNWLKKHSFPKGFRVLCHNCNASLGHYGYCPHEGDIVLHPHKR
;
A
#
# COMPACT_ATOMS: atom_id res chain seq x y z
N MET A 1 4.96 -43.13 27.57
CA MET A 1 4.68 -41.69 27.37
C MET A 1 3.76 -41.21 28.50
N VAL A 2 4.03 -40.07 29.13
CA VAL A 2 3.17 -39.53 30.19
C VAL A 2 1.89 -38.96 29.56
N THR A 3 0.74 -39.51 29.93
CA THR A 3 -0.58 -39.07 29.44
C THR A 3 -1.32 -38.27 30.51
N LYS A 4 -2.29 -37.46 30.08
CA LYS A 4 -3.10 -36.64 30.97
C LYS A 4 -4.53 -36.55 30.45
N GLN A 5 -5.49 -36.64 31.38
CA GLN A 5 -6.90 -36.51 31.07
C GLN A 5 -7.34 -35.03 31.10
N CYS A 6 -8.08 -34.60 30.08
CA CYS A 6 -8.70 -33.27 30.08
C CYS A 6 -9.88 -33.22 31.06
N SER A 7 -9.83 -32.33 32.03
CA SER A 7 -10.91 -32.06 32.99
C SER A 7 -12.27 -31.71 32.37
N LYS A 8 -12.31 -31.15 31.15
CA LYS A 8 -13.53 -30.69 30.48
C LYS A 8 -14.15 -31.73 29.52
N CYS A 9 -13.37 -32.28 28.58
CA CYS A 9 -13.87 -33.27 27.62
C CYS A 9 -13.58 -34.73 28.02
N LYS A 10 -12.88 -34.96 29.14
CA LYS A 10 -12.50 -36.27 29.69
C LYS A 10 -11.66 -37.16 28.77
N LYS A 11 -11.28 -36.69 27.58
CA LYS A 11 -10.34 -37.36 26.67
C LYS A 11 -8.92 -37.33 27.22
N VAL A 12 -8.15 -38.38 26.92
CA VAL A 12 -6.74 -38.54 27.31
C VAL A 12 -5.84 -38.09 26.15
N TYR A 13 -4.84 -37.29 26.45
CA TYR A 13 -3.84 -36.79 25.48
C TYR A 13 -2.43 -36.95 26.04
N PRO A 14 -1.38 -36.95 25.18
CA PRO A 14 -0.01 -36.77 25.64
C PRO A 14 0.14 -35.50 26.49
N ASN A 15 0.81 -35.61 27.65
CA ASN A 15 1.03 -34.48 28.56
C ASN A 15 2.14 -33.56 28.04
N THR A 16 1.84 -32.84 26.96
CA THR A 16 2.77 -31.92 26.29
C THR A 16 2.19 -30.50 26.21
N PRO A 17 3.04 -29.46 26.07
CA PRO A 17 2.59 -28.07 25.93
C PRO A 17 1.63 -27.84 24.76
N GLU A 18 1.69 -28.65 23.72
CA GLU A 18 0.81 -28.57 22.54
C GLU A 18 -0.64 -28.92 22.91
N ASN A 19 -0.83 -29.94 23.75
CA ASN A 19 -2.13 -30.42 24.19
C ASN A 19 -2.63 -29.70 25.45
N PHE A 20 -1.73 -29.42 26.38
CA PHE A 20 -2.00 -28.74 27.65
C PHE A 20 -1.09 -27.52 27.78
N PRO A 21 -1.39 -26.43 27.05
CA PRO A 21 -0.68 -25.19 27.25
C PRO A 21 -0.96 -24.74 28.69
N TYR A 22 0.11 -24.44 29.44
CA TYR A 22 0.12 -24.06 30.86
C TYR A 22 -0.24 -25.21 31.82
N LYS A 23 0.17 -25.12 33.11
CA LYS A 23 -0.07 -26.14 34.16
C LYS A 23 -1.56 -26.31 34.55
N ARG A 24 -2.47 -26.36 33.59
CA ARG A 24 -3.92 -26.48 33.78
C ARG A 24 -4.41 -27.88 33.41
N GLY A 25 -5.58 -28.26 33.93
CA GLY A 25 -6.22 -29.55 33.66
C GLY A 25 -7.03 -29.62 32.36
N GLN A 26 -7.11 -28.55 31.56
CA GLN A 26 -7.94 -28.51 30.34
C GLN A 26 -7.07 -28.58 29.07
N CYS A 27 -7.50 -29.36 28.08
CA CYS A 27 -6.82 -29.39 26.79
C CYS A 27 -7.00 -28.08 26.00
N ARG A 28 -6.09 -27.81 25.07
CA ARG A 28 -6.03 -26.59 24.26
C ARG A 28 -7.35 -26.28 23.55
N SER A 29 -8.02 -27.28 23.00
CA SER A 29 -9.30 -27.11 22.28
C SER A 29 -10.42 -26.69 23.22
N CYS A 30 -10.61 -27.40 24.34
CA CYS A 30 -11.59 -27.04 25.36
C CYS A 30 -11.34 -25.64 25.93
N ARG A 31 -10.07 -25.28 26.17
CA ARG A 31 -9.71 -23.95 26.64
C ARG A 31 -10.06 -22.88 25.61
N ARG A 32 -9.70 -23.08 24.33
CA ARG A 32 -10.04 -22.14 23.25
C ARG A 32 -11.55 -21.96 23.13
N ALA A 33 -12.32 -23.04 23.23
CA ALA A 33 -13.78 -22.99 23.21
C ALA A 33 -14.33 -22.17 24.39
N CYS A 34 -13.85 -22.43 25.61
CA CYS A 34 -14.21 -21.67 26.81
C CYS A 34 -13.86 -20.18 26.68
N GLN A 35 -12.64 -19.88 26.23
CA GLN A 35 -12.17 -18.51 26.03
C GLN A 35 -12.99 -17.77 24.96
N ARG A 36 -13.33 -18.43 23.84
CA ARG A 36 -14.21 -17.84 22.81
C ARG A 36 -15.60 -17.51 23.35
N LYS A 37 -16.19 -18.43 24.14
CA LYS A 37 -17.48 -18.20 24.79
C LYS A 37 -17.41 -16.99 25.73
N TYR A 38 -16.41 -16.95 26.60
CA TYR A 38 -16.17 -15.84 27.52
C TYR A 38 -15.99 -14.50 26.79
N HIS A 39 -15.14 -14.44 25.76
CA HIS A 39 -14.96 -13.20 24.99
C HIS A 39 -16.23 -12.75 24.26
N LYS A 40 -17.06 -13.69 23.80
CA LYS A 40 -18.35 -13.38 23.16
C LYS A 40 -19.32 -12.77 24.18
N GLU A 41 -19.50 -13.42 25.33
CA GLU A 41 -20.43 -13.00 26.38
C GLU A 41 -19.98 -11.70 27.06
N HIS A 42 -18.68 -11.49 27.21
CA HIS A 42 -18.12 -10.31 27.89
C HIS A 42 -17.54 -9.27 26.93
N ARG A 43 -17.91 -9.30 25.64
CA ARG A 43 -17.31 -8.44 24.60
C ARG A 43 -17.36 -6.95 24.98
N GLU A 44 -18.52 -6.48 25.41
CA GLU A 44 -18.75 -5.07 25.75
C GLU A 44 -17.99 -4.65 27.00
N GLN A 45 -18.05 -5.47 28.05
CA GLN A 45 -17.31 -5.25 29.29
C GLN A 45 -15.80 -5.21 29.04
N LEU A 46 -15.27 -6.15 28.26
CA LEU A 46 -13.85 -6.19 27.90
C LEU A 46 -13.45 -4.96 27.07
N ALA A 47 -14.29 -4.53 26.12
CA ALA A 47 -14.05 -3.32 25.34
C ALA A 47 -14.08 -2.06 26.22
N ALA A 48 -15.03 -1.97 27.17
CA ALA A 48 -15.10 -0.86 28.12
C ALA A 48 -13.88 -0.81 29.04
N ASN A 49 -13.45 -1.97 29.56
CA ASN A 49 -12.22 -2.08 30.37
C ASN A 49 -10.99 -1.66 29.57
N GLN A 50 -10.87 -2.10 28.31
CA GLN A 50 -9.79 -1.71 27.43
C GLN A 50 -9.78 -0.19 27.17
N ARG A 51 -10.94 0.41 26.91
CA ARG A 51 -11.06 1.87 26.73
C ARG A 51 -10.63 2.63 27.98
N ARG A 52 -11.09 2.22 29.17
CA ARG A 52 -10.71 2.83 30.45
C ARG A 52 -9.20 2.71 30.69
N TYR A 53 -8.63 1.54 30.45
CA TYR A 53 -7.19 1.31 30.56
C TYR A 53 -6.40 2.22 29.60
N CYS A 54 -6.77 2.25 28.31
CA CYS A 54 -6.12 3.11 27.33
C CYS A 54 -6.25 4.60 27.66
N ALA A 55 -7.39 5.04 28.19
CA ALA A 55 -7.58 6.43 28.60
C ALA A 55 -6.66 6.80 29.78
N LYS A 56 -6.60 5.94 30.81
CA LYS A 56 -5.75 6.16 31.99
C LYS A 56 -4.26 6.14 31.66
N HIS A 57 -3.85 5.32 30.68
CA HIS A 57 -2.45 5.12 30.31
C HIS A 57 -2.08 5.72 28.94
N ARG A 58 -2.87 6.69 28.44
CA ARG A 58 -2.74 7.23 27.08
C ARG A 58 -1.33 7.70 26.75
N GLU A 59 -0.74 8.51 27.63
CA GLU A 59 0.59 9.08 27.42
C GLU A 59 1.69 8.01 27.47
N GLN A 60 1.61 7.08 28.43
CA GLN A 60 2.57 5.99 28.56
C GLN A 60 2.52 5.06 27.33
N ILE A 61 1.32 4.74 26.86
CA ILE A 61 1.12 3.96 25.63
C ILE A 61 1.69 4.71 24.43
N ALA A 62 1.36 6.00 24.27
CA ALA A 62 1.86 6.82 23.17
C ALA A 62 3.39 6.96 23.18
N ALA A 63 4.00 7.16 24.35
CA ALA A 63 5.45 7.25 24.50
C ALA A 63 6.14 5.92 24.16
N ARG A 64 5.59 4.79 24.65
CA ARG A 64 6.08 3.45 24.31
C ARG A 64 5.96 3.17 22.81
N GLU A 65 4.82 3.51 22.20
CA GLU A 65 4.61 3.34 20.76
C GLU A 65 5.53 4.24 19.94
N LYS A 66 5.81 5.47 20.39
CA LYS A 66 6.79 6.35 19.76
C LYS A 66 8.19 5.73 19.80
N LYS A 67 8.65 5.33 20.99
CA LYS A 67 9.96 4.70 21.19
C LYS A 67 10.11 3.44 20.32
N TYR A 68 9.12 2.55 20.33
CA TYR A 68 9.11 1.36 19.49
C TYR A 68 9.16 1.69 17.99
N ARG A 69 8.40 2.71 17.54
CA ARG A 69 8.43 3.14 16.13
C ARG A 69 9.79 3.71 15.71
N GLU A 70 10.48 4.39 16.61
CA GLU A 70 11.82 4.97 16.39
C GLU A 70 12.87 3.86 16.35
N GLU A 71 12.92 3.00 17.36
CA GLU A 71 13.85 1.87 17.47
C GLU A 71 13.75 0.92 16.27
N HIS A 72 12.53 0.64 15.81
CA HIS A 72 12.31 -0.26 14.67
C HIS A 72 12.13 0.48 13.33
N ARG A 73 12.45 1.79 13.25
CA ARG A 73 12.26 2.59 12.03
C ARG A 73 13.00 1.99 10.85
N GLU A 74 14.28 1.66 11.04
CA GLU A 74 15.14 1.14 9.98
C GLU A 74 14.71 -0.25 9.52
N GLN A 75 14.43 -1.14 10.46
CA GLN A 75 13.95 -2.49 10.17
C GLN A 75 12.63 -2.46 9.39
N ARG A 76 11.67 -1.62 9.81
CA ARG A 76 10.39 -1.44 9.10
C ARG A 76 10.61 -0.84 7.72
N ALA A 77 11.51 0.14 7.59
CA ALA A 77 11.85 0.72 6.30
C ALA A 77 12.50 -0.31 5.37
N ALA A 78 13.44 -1.11 5.86
CA ALA A 78 14.12 -2.17 5.11
C ALA A 78 13.13 -3.24 4.62
N GLN A 79 12.16 -3.63 5.45
CA GLN A 79 11.12 -4.58 5.04
C GLN A 79 10.12 -3.98 4.04
N GLN A 80 9.73 -2.71 4.20
CA GLN A 80 8.72 -2.09 3.34
C GLN A 80 9.27 -1.60 1.99
N LYS A 81 10.52 -1.14 1.93
CA LYS A 81 11.16 -0.62 0.72
C LYS A 81 11.04 -1.55 -0.50
N PRO A 82 11.40 -2.85 -0.44
CA PRO A 82 11.32 -3.74 -1.60
C PRO A 82 9.87 -3.94 -2.06
N TYR A 83 8.95 -4.13 -1.11
CA TYR A 83 7.52 -4.27 -1.41
C TYR A 83 6.95 -3.02 -2.10
N GLN A 84 7.28 -1.83 -1.58
CA GLN A 84 6.83 -0.58 -2.19
C GLN A 84 7.43 -0.35 -3.58
N LYS A 85 8.70 -0.72 -3.79
CA LYS A 85 9.35 -0.65 -5.11
C LYS A 85 8.62 -1.52 -6.12
N GLU A 86 8.36 -2.78 -5.78
CA GLU A 86 7.68 -3.72 -6.66
C GLU A 86 6.22 -3.31 -6.93
N TYR A 87 5.51 -2.85 -5.90
CA TYR A 87 4.16 -2.32 -6.06
C TYR A 87 4.11 -1.14 -7.04
N ARG A 88 5.03 -0.18 -6.93
CA ARG A 88 5.11 0.97 -7.85
C ARG A 88 5.42 0.52 -9.28
N ARG A 89 6.31 -0.46 -9.45
CA ARG A 89 6.63 -1.03 -10.77
C ARG A 89 5.39 -1.67 -11.41
N LYS A 90 4.67 -2.52 -10.67
CA LYS A 90 3.45 -3.18 -11.14
C LYS A 90 2.35 -2.17 -11.48
N LEU A 91 2.09 -1.23 -10.59
CA LEU A 91 1.10 -0.17 -10.80
C LEU A 91 1.44 0.68 -12.03
N ARG A 92 2.73 1.01 -12.23
CA ARG A 92 3.17 1.76 -13.40
C ARG A 92 2.89 1.00 -14.69
N LEU A 93 3.27 -0.27 -14.75
CA LEU A 93 3.02 -1.13 -15.91
C LEU A 93 1.54 -1.30 -16.20
N GLU A 94 0.72 -1.53 -15.17
CA GLU A 94 -0.73 -1.66 -15.29
C GLU A 94 -1.36 -0.42 -15.93
N VAL A 95 -1.00 0.77 -15.44
CA VAL A 95 -1.49 2.04 -15.99
C VAL A 95 -0.99 2.28 -17.41
N LEU A 96 0.30 2.04 -17.69
CA LEU A 96 0.84 2.24 -19.03
C LEU A 96 0.15 1.33 -20.06
N ASN A 97 -0.05 0.04 -19.73
CA ASN A 97 -0.76 -0.89 -20.61
C ASN A 97 -2.22 -0.47 -20.86
N HIS A 98 -2.90 0.07 -19.84
CA HIS A 98 -4.27 0.55 -20.01
C HIS A 98 -4.36 1.66 -21.07
N TYR A 99 -3.42 2.60 -21.07
CA TYR A 99 -3.42 3.74 -21.99
C TYR A 99 -2.65 3.49 -23.30
N ALA A 100 -2.06 2.32 -23.47
CA ALA A 100 -1.38 1.88 -24.69
C ALA A 100 -1.66 0.38 -24.95
N PRO A 101 -2.94 0.00 -25.18
CA PRO A 101 -3.33 -1.41 -25.32
C PRO A 101 -2.71 -2.09 -26.53
N ASP A 102 -2.42 -1.32 -27.59
CA ASP A 102 -1.82 -1.81 -28.84
C ASP A 102 -0.29 -1.87 -28.77
N GLY A 103 0.30 -1.68 -27.59
CA GLY A 103 1.75 -1.78 -27.34
C GLY A 103 2.29 -0.56 -26.60
N LEU A 104 3.19 -0.80 -25.64
CA LEU A 104 3.83 0.21 -24.80
C LEU A 104 4.78 1.09 -25.62
N ARG A 105 4.23 2.11 -26.27
CA ARG A 105 4.98 3.05 -27.08
C ARG A 105 4.55 4.49 -26.82
N CYS A 106 5.46 5.43 -27.06
CA CYS A 106 5.16 6.85 -27.07
C CYS A 106 4.21 7.17 -28.22
N ALA A 107 3.07 7.79 -27.92
CA ALA A 107 2.09 8.20 -28.93
C ALA A 107 2.59 9.30 -29.89
N CYS A 108 3.75 9.91 -29.60
CA CYS A 108 4.35 10.97 -30.43
C CYS A 108 5.49 10.43 -31.31
N CYS A 109 6.56 9.90 -30.69
CA CYS A 109 7.78 9.51 -31.40
C CYS A 109 8.01 8.00 -31.53
N GLY A 110 7.09 7.17 -31.05
CA GLY A 110 7.18 5.70 -31.16
C GLY A 110 8.15 5.00 -30.21
N GLU A 111 8.93 5.73 -29.39
CA GLU A 111 9.80 5.16 -28.34
C GLU A 111 9.07 4.09 -27.51
N ASP A 112 9.66 2.91 -27.35
CA ASP A 112 9.02 1.73 -26.78
C ASP A 112 9.73 1.16 -25.53
N HIS A 113 10.87 1.73 -25.12
CA HIS A 113 11.49 1.38 -23.85
C HIS A 113 10.64 1.89 -22.69
N VAL A 114 10.09 0.97 -21.91
CA VAL A 114 9.18 1.23 -20.78
C VAL A 114 9.77 2.20 -19.74
N GLU A 115 11.09 2.18 -19.57
CA GLU A 115 11.87 3.07 -18.72
C GLU A 115 11.71 4.55 -19.13
N PHE A 116 11.50 4.81 -20.42
CA PHE A 116 11.33 6.16 -20.95
C PHE A 116 9.87 6.60 -20.99
N LEU A 117 8.90 5.72 -20.81
CA LEU A 117 7.48 6.04 -20.93
C LEU A 117 6.90 6.74 -19.69
N CYS A 118 5.85 7.53 -19.87
CA CYS A 118 5.13 8.19 -18.80
C CYS A 118 3.70 8.50 -19.22
N ILE A 119 2.88 8.83 -18.23
CA ILE A 119 1.51 9.29 -18.47
C ILE A 119 1.50 10.80 -18.62
N ASP A 120 0.93 11.25 -19.74
CA ASP A 120 0.66 12.63 -20.07
C ASP A 120 -0.85 12.92 -20.01
N HIS A 121 -1.18 14.18 -19.74
CA HIS A 121 -2.53 14.70 -19.82
C HIS A 121 -2.77 15.27 -21.22
N VAL A 122 -3.67 14.67 -22.00
CA VAL A 122 -3.88 15.01 -23.42
C VAL A 122 -4.17 16.51 -23.63
N ASN A 123 -4.95 17.11 -22.74
CA ASN A 123 -5.34 18.52 -22.80
C ASN A 123 -4.47 19.43 -21.90
N GLY A 124 -3.29 18.96 -21.49
CA GLY A 124 -2.47 19.61 -20.48
C GLY A 124 -3.11 19.61 -19.08
N GLY A 125 -2.69 20.54 -18.22
CA GLY A 125 -3.29 20.68 -16.87
C GLY A 125 -2.75 19.71 -15.81
N GLY A 126 -1.71 18.92 -16.11
CA GLY A 126 -1.12 18.00 -15.13
C GLY A 126 -0.63 18.66 -13.84
N GLY A 127 -0.18 19.92 -13.91
CA GLY A 127 0.15 20.72 -12.73
C GLY A 127 -1.07 21.01 -11.84
N GLN A 128 -2.22 21.34 -12.42
CA GLN A 128 -3.48 21.57 -11.69
C GLN A 128 -4.00 20.27 -11.09
N HIS A 129 -3.94 19.15 -11.83
CA HIS A 129 -4.33 17.83 -11.32
C HIS A 129 -3.49 17.42 -10.10
N ARG A 130 -2.16 17.65 -10.12
CA ARG A 130 -1.31 17.40 -8.95
C ARG A 130 -1.69 18.26 -7.75
N LYS A 131 -1.99 19.55 -7.98
CA LYS A 131 -2.45 20.47 -6.93
C LYS A 131 -3.80 20.05 -6.33
N SER A 132 -4.77 19.65 -7.14
CA SER A 132 -6.10 19.25 -6.67
C SER A 132 -6.07 18.00 -5.80
N MET A 133 -5.15 17.07 -6.09
CA MET A 133 -4.89 15.89 -5.27
C MET A 133 -4.12 16.19 -3.96
N ARG A 134 -3.79 17.46 -3.67
CA ARG A 134 -2.97 17.88 -2.51
C ARG A 134 -1.65 17.09 -2.38
N THR A 135 -1.04 16.72 -3.51
CA THR A 135 0.17 15.90 -3.55
C THR A 135 1.23 16.48 -4.47
N ILE A 136 2.48 16.43 -4.01
CA ILE A 136 3.66 16.86 -4.77
C ILE A 136 4.28 15.69 -5.55
N ARG A 137 3.95 14.43 -5.23
CA ARG A 137 4.59 13.22 -5.80
C ARG A 137 3.86 12.68 -7.04
N GLY A 138 4.61 12.42 -8.12
CA GLY A 138 4.10 11.87 -9.38
C GLY A 138 3.52 10.44 -9.30
N SER A 139 3.97 9.62 -8.34
CA SER A 139 3.41 8.27 -8.09
C SER A 139 1.92 8.28 -7.71
N ASN A 140 1.38 9.43 -7.33
CA ASN A 140 -0.01 9.55 -6.93
C ASN A 140 -0.96 9.69 -8.12
N VAL A 141 -0.48 10.13 -9.30
CA VAL A 141 -1.29 10.13 -10.53
C VAL A 141 -1.65 8.69 -10.89
N TYR A 142 -0.67 7.77 -10.89
CA TYR A 142 -0.91 6.35 -11.18
C TYR A 142 -1.93 5.70 -10.23
N ASN A 143 -1.80 5.94 -8.92
CA ASN A 143 -2.77 5.45 -7.93
C ASN A 143 -4.16 6.06 -8.14
N TRP A 144 -4.21 7.36 -8.47
CA TRP A 144 -5.45 8.06 -8.75
C TRP A 144 -6.15 7.48 -9.97
N LEU A 145 -5.41 7.23 -11.06
CA LEU A 145 -5.95 6.62 -12.28
C LEU A 145 -6.57 5.26 -11.98
N LYS A 146 -5.85 4.39 -11.27
CA LYS A 146 -6.38 3.08 -10.85
C LYS A 146 -7.63 3.21 -9.97
N LYS A 147 -7.63 4.15 -9.01
CA LYS A 147 -8.76 4.37 -8.10
C LYS A 147 -10.02 4.88 -8.82
N HIS A 148 -9.86 5.63 -9.90
CA HIS A 148 -10.96 6.20 -10.69
C HIS A 148 -11.25 5.37 -11.95
N SER A 149 -10.86 4.09 -11.96
CA SER A 149 -11.12 3.15 -13.06
C SER A 149 -10.62 3.64 -14.43
N PHE A 150 -9.42 4.26 -14.43
CA PHE A 150 -8.68 4.67 -15.62
C PHE A 150 -9.49 5.56 -16.60
N PRO A 151 -9.84 6.79 -16.19
CA PRO A 151 -10.64 7.69 -17.02
C PRO A 151 -9.93 8.07 -18.32
N LYS A 152 -10.69 8.50 -19.33
CA LYS A 152 -10.15 9.08 -20.57
C LYS A 152 -9.41 10.40 -20.31
N GLY A 153 -8.69 10.91 -21.32
CA GLY A 153 -7.96 12.19 -21.26
C GLY A 153 -6.48 12.06 -20.89
N PHE A 154 -5.95 10.85 -20.89
CA PHE A 154 -4.55 10.54 -20.65
C PHE A 154 -3.98 9.75 -21.82
N ARG A 155 -2.67 9.87 -22.07
CA ARG A 155 -1.95 9.12 -23.09
C ARG A 155 -0.56 8.71 -22.59
N VAL A 156 0.05 7.74 -23.27
CA VAL A 156 1.45 7.35 -23.02
C VAL A 156 2.38 8.17 -23.92
N LEU A 157 3.37 8.82 -23.31
CA LEU A 157 4.45 9.53 -24.00
C LEU A 157 5.80 9.14 -23.43
N CYS A 158 6.89 9.31 -24.17
CA CYS A 158 8.22 9.27 -23.58
C CYS A 158 8.49 10.53 -22.74
N HIS A 159 9.43 10.45 -21.80
CA HIS A 159 9.78 11.54 -20.90
C HIS A 159 10.17 12.83 -21.65
N ASN A 160 10.87 12.70 -22.79
CA ASN A 160 11.29 13.84 -23.59
C ASN A 160 10.10 14.51 -24.31
N CYS A 161 9.19 13.73 -24.91
CA CYS A 161 7.99 14.28 -25.55
C CYS A 161 7.07 14.96 -24.53
N ASN A 162 6.83 14.31 -23.39
CA ASN A 162 6.04 14.89 -22.29
C ASN A 162 6.67 16.18 -21.74
N ALA A 163 8.00 16.20 -21.56
CA ALA A 163 8.71 17.39 -21.12
C ALA A 163 8.63 18.53 -22.15
N SER A 164 8.83 18.21 -23.44
CA SER A 164 8.74 19.19 -24.52
C SER A 164 7.37 19.87 -24.56
N LEU A 165 6.29 19.08 -24.52
CA LEU A 165 4.93 19.59 -24.48
C LEU A 165 4.67 20.42 -23.22
N GLY A 166 5.17 19.97 -22.07
CA GLY A 166 5.00 20.69 -20.81
C GLY A 166 5.75 22.02 -20.72
N HIS A 167 6.94 22.11 -21.32
CA HIS A 167 7.79 23.30 -21.26
C HIS A 167 7.59 24.26 -22.42
N TYR A 168 7.37 23.74 -23.62
CA TYR A 168 7.35 24.52 -24.86
C TYR A 168 5.98 24.51 -25.55
N GLY A 169 5.05 23.67 -25.10
CA GLY A 169 3.72 23.56 -25.71
C GLY A 169 3.69 22.75 -27.01
N TYR A 170 4.83 22.24 -27.48
CA TYR A 170 4.93 21.41 -28.69
C TYR A 170 6.01 20.33 -28.53
N CYS A 171 5.99 19.31 -29.40
CA CYS A 171 7.08 18.35 -29.54
C CYS A 171 7.76 18.51 -30.91
N PRO A 172 9.10 18.57 -30.98
CA PRO A 172 9.83 18.65 -32.26
C PRO A 172 9.59 17.47 -33.23
N HIS A 173 9.01 16.37 -32.77
CA HIS A 173 8.63 15.25 -33.64
C HIS A 173 7.30 15.49 -34.38
N GLU A 174 6.49 16.46 -33.95
CA GLU A 174 5.19 16.78 -34.56
C GLU A 174 5.27 17.89 -35.62
N GLY A 175 6.46 18.45 -35.87
CA GLY A 175 6.67 19.43 -36.93
C GLY A 175 8.14 19.72 -37.17
N ASP A 176 8.50 19.84 -38.44
CA ASP A 176 9.84 20.20 -38.92
C ASP A 176 10.45 21.35 -38.09
N ILE A 177 11.76 21.26 -37.88
CA ILE A 177 12.57 22.16 -37.07
C ILE A 177 12.26 23.63 -37.43
N VAL A 178 11.44 24.29 -36.62
CA VAL A 178 11.36 25.76 -36.61
C VAL A 178 11.71 26.23 -35.21
N LEU A 179 12.92 26.78 -35.09
CA LEU A 179 13.44 27.45 -33.90
C LEU A 179 12.47 28.58 -33.50
N HIS A 180 11.54 28.32 -32.59
CA HIS A 180 10.70 29.35 -32.01
C HIS A 180 11.41 29.94 -30.79
N PRO A 181 11.58 31.28 -30.71
CA PRO A 181 12.27 31.91 -29.60
C PRO A 181 11.45 31.75 -28.31
N HIS A 182 12.08 31.16 -27.29
CA HIS A 182 11.50 30.94 -25.97
C HIS A 182 10.94 32.26 -25.38
N LYS A 183 9.63 32.31 -25.10
CA LYS A 183 9.08 33.31 -24.20
C LYS A 183 9.35 32.86 -22.77
N ARG A 184 10.18 33.65 -22.07
CA ARG A 184 10.44 33.54 -20.62
C ARG A 184 9.19 33.87 -19.82
#